data_AF-A0A834XTA4-F1
#
_entry.id   AF-A0A834XTA4-F1
#
_cell.length_a   1.000
_cell.length_b   1.000
_cell.length_c   1.000
_cell.angle_alpha   90.00
_cell.angle_beta   90.00
_cell.angle_gamma   90.00
#
_symmetry.space_group_name_H-M   'P 1'
#
loop_
_entity.id
_entity.type
_entity.pdbx_description
1 polymer ?
#
loop_
_entity_poly.entity_id
_entity_poly.type
_entity_poly.pdbx_seq_one_letter_code
_entity_poly.pdbx_strand_id
1 'polypeptide(L)'
;MIEITGKLSKGLVYFTGEDIECLITFTNPPTPSHQKSQSHNDSFENLAWASAQVHCQCSTNSKIINTEKNKTTTTTPQPTAVNASTTTFAPWQQDSGHAVVNTTPKILFCDLRLSPGESKTYIYRETIPADSPPSYRGQSVKYSYKITIGTQRVNTPIKLLRVPFRVLSLSELPEVAICNDSVDLSPNNPFMETQEREKPLDIALQTLQNVTARRSPNFYNITNGRGRVVRFCLFKNSYKLGEDIVGTFDFSNATVSCAQVSVSLQSEEHITDEFRQSKISSPNLVNYNRHHEVCLGLKYSQLVLPIPLHVTPDFTTDIVILKWRLHFEFVTTPKLIEMPNETTQQWQGPSSLDVETMVWDLPLHIYPSIATTNYVQQTKYNIVI
;
A
#
# COMPACT_ATOMS: atom_id res chain seq x y z
N MET A 1 12.30 -33.30 13.78
CA MET A 1 11.37 -32.37 13.09
C MET A 1 11.43 -31.07 13.84
N ILE A 2 11.68 -29.92 13.19
CA ILE A 2 11.68 -28.61 13.85
C ILE A 2 10.60 -27.74 13.26
N GLU A 3 9.78 -27.13 14.12
CA GLU A 3 8.82 -26.11 13.73
C GLU A 3 9.46 -24.72 13.85
N ILE A 4 9.35 -23.93 12.80
CA ILE A 4 9.85 -22.56 12.77
C ILE A 4 8.66 -21.64 12.66
N THR A 5 8.60 -20.66 13.54
CA THR A 5 7.56 -19.64 13.59
C THR A 5 8.17 -18.26 13.42
N GLY A 6 7.60 -17.43 12.54
CA GLY A 6 7.87 -16.00 12.44
C GLY A 6 6.63 -15.19 12.83
N LYS A 7 6.84 -14.15 13.65
CA LYS A 7 5.77 -13.32 14.20
C LYS A 7 6.19 -11.85 14.27
N LEU A 8 5.46 -10.98 13.58
CA LEU A 8 5.72 -9.54 13.58
C LEU A 8 5.12 -8.88 14.83
N SER A 9 5.86 -7.99 15.49
CA SER A 9 5.45 -7.42 16.79
C SER A 9 4.43 -6.27 16.66
N LYS A 10 4.53 -5.44 15.61
CA LYS A 10 3.71 -4.22 15.41
C LYS A 10 2.56 -4.37 14.40
N GLY A 11 2.41 -5.54 13.76
CA GLY A 11 1.40 -5.80 12.73
C GLY A 11 2.01 -6.19 11.39
N LEU A 12 1.24 -6.05 10.30
CA LEU A 12 1.67 -6.43 8.95
C LEU A 12 1.96 -5.22 8.04
N VAL A 13 1.77 -3.99 8.51
CA VAL A 13 1.91 -2.78 7.71
C VAL A 13 2.95 -1.87 8.36
N TYR A 14 3.93 -1.43 7.59
CA TYR A 14 5.05 -0.61 8.03
C TYR A 14 5.26 0.57 7.08
N PHE A 15 5.88 1.64 7.56
CA PHE A 15 6.33 2.75 6.71
C PHE A 15 7.75 2.56 6.19
N THR A 16 8.09 3.25 5.10
CA THR A 16 9.50 3.43 4.71
C THR A 16 10.24 4.17 5.81
N GLY A 17 11.47 3.75 6.13
CA GLY A 17 12.24 4.28 7.27
C GLY A 17 11.85 3.72 8.64
N GLU A 18 10.81 2.88 8.75
CA GLU A 18 10.41 2.27 10.01
C GLU A 18 11.21 1.00 10.33
N ASP A 19 11.44 0.77 11.63
CA ASP A 19 12.01 -0.47 12.15
C ASP A 19 10.97 -1.60 12.20
N ILE A 20 11.24 -2.68 11.47
CA ILE A 20 10.51 -3.93 11.52
C ILE A 20 11.16 -4.88 12.52
N GLU A 21 10.33 -5.49 13.37
CA GLU A 21 10.76 -6.48 14.35
C GLU A 21 9.95 -7.78 14.20
N CYS A 22 10.68 -8.90 14.09
CA CYS A 22 10.12 -10.23 13.92
C CYS A 22 10.67 -11.17 15.01
N LEU A 23 9.77 -11.77 15.80
CA LEU A 23 10.10 -12.83 16.72
C LEU A 23 10.12 -14.16 15.96
N ILE A 24 11.27 -14.80 15.95
CA ILE A 24 11.53 -16.04 15.24
C ILE A 24 11.75 -17.14 16.27
N THR A 25 10.83 -18.11 16.34
CA THR A 25 10.87 -19.21 17.31
C THR A 25 11.12 -20.53 16.61
N PHE A 26 12.11 -21.27 17.10
CA PHE A 26 12.43 -22.62 16.69
C PHE A 26 11.99 -23.58 17.79
N THR A 27 11.16 -24.56 17.46
CA THR A 27 10.58 -25.50 18.42
C THR A 27 10.83 -26.93 17.96
N ASN A 28 11.38 -27.75 18.85
CA ASN A 28 11.37 -29.19 18.69
C ASN A 28 10.11 -29.74 19.41
N PRO A 29 9.08 -30.22 18.70
CA PRO A 29 7.84 -30.68 19.34
C PRO A 29 8.09 -31.88 20.26
N PRO A 30 7.26 -32.06 21.30
CA PRO A 30 7.45 -33.17 22.25
C PRO A 30 7.21 -34.52 21.57
N THR A 31 8.04 -35.50 21.89
CA THR A 31 7.88 -36.88 21.40
C THR A 31 6.60 -37.51 22.00
N PRO A 32 5.74 -38.16 21.20
CA PRO A 32 4.57 -38.87 21.70
C PRO A 32 4.94 -39.90 22.78
N SER A 33 4.09 -40.06 23.81
CA SER A 33 4.33 -40.94 24.97
C SER A 33 4.67 -42.38 24.59
N HIS A 34 4.12 -42.89 23.48
CA HIS A 34 4.36 -44.26 22.99
C HIS A 34 5.77 -44.51 22.43
N GLN A 35 6.52 -43.46 22.08
CA GLN A 35 7.90 -43.58 21.57
C GLN A 35 8.97 -43.35 22.65
N LYS A 36 8.59 -42.82 23.82
CA LYS A 36 9.52 -42.54 24.93
C LYS A 36 10.11 -43.80 25.56
N SER A 37 9.47 -44.96 25.40
CA SER A 37 9.89 -46.21 26.05
C SER A 37 10.90 -47.05 25.25
N GLN A 38 11.33 -46.61 24.06
CA GLN A 38 12.15 -47.45 23.16
C GLN A 38 13.57 -46.97 22.87
N SER A 39 14.00 -45.77 23.29
CA SER A 39 15.38 -45.34 23.03
C SER A 39 15.96 -44.48 24.15
N HIS A 40 17.11 -44.92 24.68
CA HIS A 40 17.97 -44.20 25.62
C HIS A 40 18.82 -43.10 24.91
N ASN A 41 18.31 -42.54 23.82
CA ASN A 41 18.96 -41.47 23.07
C ASN A 41 18.21 -40.18 23.35
N ASP A 42 18.89 -39.20 23.93
CA ASP A 42 18.46 -37.81 23.88
C ASP A 42 18.39 -37.41 22.40
N SER A 43 17.20 -37.49 21.81
CA SER A 43 16.98 -37.19 20.40
C SER A 43 16.98 -35.68 20.19
N PHE A 44 18.15 -35.06 20.30
CA PHE A 44 18.35 -33.66 19.98
C PHE A 44 18.17 -33.45 18.48
N GLU A 45 17.49 -32.37 18.14
CA GLU A 45 17.49 -31.86 16.77
C GLU A 45 18.54 -30.74 16.66
N ASN A 46 19.36 -30.79 15.60
CA ASN A 46 20.44 -29.83 15.40
C ASN A 46 20.28 -29.00 14.12
N LEU A 47 20.24 -27.68 14.26
CA LEU A 47 20.28 -26.72 13.17
C LEU A 47 21.68 -26.14 13.03
N ALA A 48 22.24 -26.26 11.84
CA ALA A 48 23.58 -25.78 11.54
C ALA A 48 23.64 -24.24 11.60
N TRP A 49 22.60 -23.55 11.11
CA TRP A 49 22.53 -22.09 11.16
C TRP A 49 21.11 -21.60 10.88
N ALA A 50 20.84 -20.35 11.23
CA ALA A 50 19.72 -19.61 10.69
C ALA A 50 20.09 -18.13 10.46
N SER A 51 19.54 -17.56 9.39
CA SER A 51 19.73 -16.15 9.02
C SER A 51 18.41 -15.56 8.54
N ALA A 52 18.22 -14.27 8.74
CA ALA A 52 17.04 -13.54 8.31
C ALA A 52 17.41 -12.28 7.51
N GLN A 53 16.57 -11.93 6.55
CA GLN A 53 16.79 -10.79 5.67
C GLN A 53 15.45 -10.21 5.20
N VAL A 54 15.38 -8.87 5.05
CA VAL A 54 14.27 -8.18 4.39
C VAL A 54 14.60 -7.97 2.92
N HIS A 55 13.64 -8.25 2.05
CA HIS A 55 13.76 -7.90 0.64
C HIS A 55 12.43 -7.49 0.02
N CYS A 56 12.53 -6.70 -1.06
CA CYS A 56 11.44 -6.32 -1.95
C CYS A 56 11.71 -6.86 -3.36
N GLN A 57 10.72 -7.57 -3.90
CA GLN A 57 10.75 -8.04 -5.29
C GLN A 57 9.82 -7.20 -6.14
N CYS A 58 10.33 -6.73 -7.26
CA CYS A 58 9.56 -6.14 -8.35
C CYS A 58 9.36 -7.18 -9.45
N SER A 59 8.11 -7.53 -9.73
CA SER A 59 7.74 -8.31 -10.91
C SER A 59 7.02 -7.41 -11.90
N THR A 60 7.51 -7.38 -13.13
CA THR A 60 6.94 -6.60 -14.23
C THR A 60 6.26 -7.51 -15.25
N ASN A 61 5.22 -7.01 -15.91
CA ASN A 61 4.62 -7.69 -17.06
C ASN A 61 5.45 -7.39 -18.31
N SER A 62 6.20 -8.40 -18.78
CA SER A 62 7.13 -8.28 -19.91
C SER A 62 6.47 -7.93 -21.25
N LYS A 63 5.14 -8.03 -21.38
CA LYS A 63 4.40 -7.60 -22.58
C LYS A 63 4.20 -6.08 -22.65
N ILE A 64 4.30 -5.41 -21.50
CA ILE A 64 3.98 -3.98 -21.34
C ILE A 64 5.27 -3.20 -21.06
N ILE A 65 6.19 -3.80 -20.31
CA ILE A 65 7.41 -3.19 -19.78
C ILE A 65 8.63 -3.87 -20.38
N ASN A 66 9.53 -3.08 -20.98
CA ASN A 66 10.84 -3.53 -21.41
C ASN A 66 11.89 -3.23 -20.34
N THR A 67 12.18 -4.21 -19.49
CA THR A 67 13.18 -4.10 -18.43
C THR A 67 14.62 -4.34 -18.94
N GLU A 68 14.81 -4.69 -20.22
CA GLU A 68 16.14 -5.06 -20.75
C GLU A 68 17.09 -3.89 -20.96
N LYS A 69 16.61 -2.64 -20.92
CA LYS A 69 17.46 -1.45 -21.09
C LYS A 69 18.40 -1.17 -19.89
N ASN A 70 18.12 -1.73 -18.71
CA ASN A 70 18.93 -1.53 -17.49
C ASN A 70 19.88 -2.70 -17.15
N LYS A 71 20.12 -3.65 -18.07
CA LYS A 71 21.13 -4.70 -17.85
C LYS A 71 22.59 -4.17 -17.79
N THR A 72 22.84 -2.86 -17.90
CA THR A 72 24.18 -2.27 -17.89
C THR A 72 24.74 -1.86 -16.52
N THR A 73 23.99 -1.99 -15.42
CA THR A 73 24.52 -1.68 -14.07
C THR A 73 24.02 -2.63 -12.97
N THR A 74 24.01 -3.94 -13.23
CA THR A 74 24.39 -5.02 -12.28
C THR A 74 24.07 -6.37 -12.90
N THR A 75 25.09 -7.00 -13.46
CA THR A 75 25.01 -8.38 -13.95
C THR A 75 24.80 -9.31 -12.75
N THR A 76 23.57 -9.77 -12.53
CA THR A 76 23.35 -11.09 -11.92
C THR A 76 22.60 -11.97 -12.92
N PRO A 77 23.15 -13.14 -13.31
CA PRO A 77 22.56 -13.97 -14.35
C PRO A 77 21.24 -14.62 -13.90
N GLN A 78 20.41 -14.91 -14.90
CA GLN A 78 19.17 -15.68 -14.84
C GLN A 78 19.34 -17.07 -14.17
N PRO A 79 18.23 -17.72 -13.75
CA PRO A 79 18.22 -18.74 -12.71
C PRO A 79 18.77 -20.08 -13.21
N THR A 80 20.00 -20.39 -12.84
CA THR A 80 20.43 -21.77 -12.68
C THR A 80 20.14 -22.20 -11.25
N ALA A 81 19.61 -23.41 -11.09
CA ALA A 81 19.34 -24.02 -9.79
C ALA A 81 20.52 -23.76 -8.83
N VAL A 82 20.20 -23.35 -7.60
CA VAL A 82 21.19 -23.13 -6.55
C VAL A 82 21.92 -24.44 -6.33
N ASN A 83 23.06 -24.61 -6.99
CA ASN A 83 24.03 -25.63 -6.66
C ASN A 83 24.49 -25.35 -5.23
N ALA A 84 24.53 -26.38 -4.39
CA ALA A 84 24.82 -26.35 -2.96
C ALA A 84 26.26 -25.91 -2.59
N SER A 85 26.92 -25.10 -3.43
CA SER A 85 28.34 -24.73 -3.31
C SER A 85 28.58 -23.23 -3.04
N THR A 86 27.55 -22.40 -2.94
CA THR A 86 27.68 -21.00 -2.52
C THR A 86 27.25 -20.84 -1.06
N THR A 87 28.17 -20.39 -0.20
CA THR A 87 27.96 -20.14 1.24
C THR A 87 27.14 -18.87 1.51
N THR A 88 26.71 -18.16 0.47
CA THR A 88 25.98 -16.90 0.58
C THR A 88 24.49 -17.14 0.71
N PHE A 89 23.89 -16.64 1.79
CA PHE A 89 22.44 -16.63 1.95
C PHE A 89 21.79 -15.62 0.99
N ALA A 90 21.27 -16.12 -0.13
CA ALA A 90 20.64 -15.32 -1.18
C ALA A 90 19.19 -15.76 -1.49
N PRO A 91 18.25 -15.63 -0.53
CA PRO A 91 16.89 -16.16 -0.66
C PRO A 91 16.07 -15.54 -1.80
N TRP A 92 16.40 -14.32 -2.24
CA TRP A 92 15.69 -13.64 -3.33
C TRP A 92 15.90 -14.30 -4.69
N GLN A 93 16.96 -15.09 -4.88
CA GLN A 93 17.28 -15.74 -6.15
C GLN A 93 16.27 -16.82 -6.54
N GLN A 94 15.48 -17.32 -5.59
CA GLN A 94 14.46 -18.35 -5.85
C GLN A 94 13.11 -17.77 -6.26
N ASP A 95 12.91 -16.47 -6.14
CA ASP A 95 11.62 -15.83 -6.43
C ASP A 95 11.64 -15.15 -7.79
N SER A 96 10.50 -15.14 -8.48
CA SER A 96 10.36 -14.50 -9.80
C SER A 96 10.31 -12.98 -9.68
N GLY A 97 11.28 -12.28 -10.29
CA GLY A 97 11.31 -10.82 -10.34
C GLY A 97 12.71 -10.25 -10.08
N HIS A 98 12.85 -8.93 -10.18
CA HIS A 98 14.07 -8.22 -9.84
C HIS A 98 14.03 -7.79 -8.36
N ALA A 99 15.11 -8.02 -7.61
CA ALA A 99 15.22 -7.55 -6.24
C ALA A 99 15.50 -6.04 -6.22
N VAL A 100 14.53 -5.24 -5.78
CA VAL A 100 14.66 -3.76 -5.70
C VAL A 100 15.23 -3.34 -4.36
N VAL A 101 14.92 -4.08 -3.29
CA VAL A 101 15.47 -3.85 -1.96
C VAL A 101 15.98 -5.16 -1.41
N ASN A 102 17.17 -5.14 -0.80
CA ASN A 102 17.76 -6.31 -0.17
C ASN A 102 18.66 -5.85 0.99
N THR A 103 18.26 -6.10 2.23
CA THR A 103 19.07 -5.70 3.40
C THR A 103 20.23 -6.67 3.61
N THR A 104 21.18 -6.37 4.48
CA THR A 104 22.25 -7.34 4.79
C THR A 104 21.67 -8.50 5.61
N PRO A 105 21.90 -9.78 5.22
CA PRO A 105 21.48 -10.91 6.02
C PRO A 105 22.04 -10.86 7.44
N LYS A 106 21.17 -11.02 8.45
CA LYS A 106 21.59 -11.11 9.86
C LYS A 106 21.54 -12.55 10.32
N ILE A 107 22.64 -13.02 10.88
CA ILE A 107 22.76 -14.37 11.44
C ILE A 107 22.02 -14.40 12.79
N LEU A 108 21.14 -15.38 12.97
CA LEU A 108 20.43 -15.62 14.23
C LEU A 108 21.23 -16.55 15.15
N PHE A 109 21.82 -17.61 14.59
CA PHE A 109 22.73 -18.54 15.27
C PHE A 109 23.56 -19.36 14.27
N CYS A 110 24.64 -19.99 14.74
CA CYS A 110 25.57 -20.83 13.96
C CYS A 110 25.70 -22.29 14.45
N ASP A 111 24.93 -22.68 15.46
CA ASP A 111 24.67 -24.07 15.89
C ASP A 111 23.56 -24.00 16.94
N LEU A 112 22.44 -24.69 16.73
CA LEU A 112 21.33 -24.72 17.67
C LEU A 112 20.83 -26.14 17.87
N ARG A 113 21.01 -26.64 19.09
CA ARG A 113 20.48 -27.92 19.56
C ARG A 113 19.22 -27.67 20.37
N LEU A 114 18.17 -28.43 20.09
CA LEU A 114 16.91 -28.38 20.80
C LEU A 114 16.50 -29.77 21.28
N SER A 115 16.21 -29.88 22.57
CA SER A 115 15.65 -31.07 23.21
C SER A 115 14.17 -31.23 22.84
N PRO A 116 13.58 -32.45 22.92
CA PRO A 116 12.15 -32.61 22.67
C PRO A 116 11.30 -31.75 23.61
N GLY A 117 10.42 -30.93 23.05
CA GLY A 117 9.61 -29.94 23.78
C GLY A 117 10.29 -28.59 24.02
N GLU A 118 11.55 -28.42 23.61
CA GLU A 118 12.30 -27.18 23.77
C GLU A 118 12.00 -26.19 22.64
N SER A 119 11.89 -24.92 23.00
CA SER A 119 11.74 -23.80 22.07
C SER A 119 12.75 -22.71 22.37
N LYS A 120 13.32 -22.12 21.32
CA LYS A 120 14.19 -20.94 21.42
C LYS A 120 13.73 -19.83 20.50
N THR A 121 13.62 -18.62 21.04
CA THR A 121 13.14 -17.43 20.32
C THR A 121 14.26 -16.41 20.15
N TYR A 122 14.35 -15.85 18.95
CA TYR A 122 15.28 -14.79 18.56
C TYR A 122 14.49 -13.58 18.07
N ILE A 123 15.02 -12.38 18.30
CA ILE A 123 14.43 -11.12 17.84
C ILE A 123 15.25 -10.64 16.65
N TYR A 124 14.65 -10.62 15.47
CA TYR A 124 15.21 -9.99 14.28
C TYR A 124 14.69 -8.56 14.16
N ARG A 125 15.61 -7.60 14.00
CA ARG A 125 15.30 -6.18 13.78
C ARG A 125 15.96 -5.69 12.51
N GLU A 126 15.24 -4.92 11.72
CA GLU A 126 15.76 -4.28 10.52
C GLU A 126 15.04 -2.96 10.25
N THR A 127 15.74 -1.98 9.67
CA THR A 127 15.12 -0.72 9.23
C THR A 127 14.81 -0.82 7.75
N ILE A 128 13.56 -0.51 7.37
CA ILE A 128 13.17 -0.45 5.96
C ILE A 128 13.82 0.79 5.32
N PRO A 129 14.54 0.69 4.20
CA PRO A 129 15.13 1.86 3.55
C PRO A 129 14.08 2.93 3.22
N ALA A 130 14.41 4.20 3.46
CA ALA A 130 13.48 5.32 3.32
C ALA A 130 13.09 5.59 1.86
N ASP A 131 13.98 5.27 0.92
CA ASP A 131 13.85 5.37 -0.53
C ASP A 131 13.12 4.16 -1.17
N SER A 132 12.68 3.21 -0.35
CA SER A 132 12.08 1.99 -0.87
C SER A 132 10.66 2.20 -1.42
N PRO A 133 10.27 1.48 -2.49
CA PRO A 133 8.92 1.60 -3.05
C PRO A 133 7.84 1.08 -2.08
N PRO A 134 6.59 1.56 -2.14
CA PRO A 134 5.52 0.93 -1.37
C PRO A 134 5.21 -0.46 -1.91
N SER A 135 4.56 -1.28 -1.07
CA SER A 135 3.94 -2.52 -1.51
C SER A 135 2.74 -2.21 -2.41
N TYR A 136 2.78 -2.70 -3.64
CA TYR A 136 1.79 -2.41 -4.67
C TYR A 136 1.55 -3.64 -5.55
N ARG A 137 0.31 -3.82 -5.99
CA ARG A 137 -0.08 -4.88 -6.94
C ARG A 137 -0.96 -4.28 -8.04
N GLY A 138 -0.31 -3.77 -9.07
CA GLY A 138 -0.95 -3.22 -10.25
C GLY A 138 -1.12 -4.23 -11.37
N GLN A 139 -1.48 -3.72 -12.54
CA GLN A 139 -1.63 -4.52 -13.77
C GLN A 139 -0.28 -4.79 -14.43
N SER A 140 0.62 -3.81 -14.39
CA SER A 140 1.93 -3.91 -15.05
C SER A 140 3.08 -4.20 -14.08
N VAL A 141 2.97 -3.75 -12.83
CA VAL A 141 4.04 -3.84 -11.82
C VAL A 141 3.48 -4.35 -10.50
N LYS A 142 4.28 -5.18 -9.81
CA LYS A 142 4.01 -5.59 -8.44
C LYS A 142 5.29 -5.50 -7.60
N TYR A 143 5.21 -4.79 -6.48
CA TYR A 143 6.22 -4.73 -5.43
C TYR A 143 5.77 -5.56 -4.23
N SER A 144 6.57 -6.55 -3.82
CA SER A 144 6.23 -7.49 -2.75
C SER A 144 7.35 -7.57 -1.72
N TYR A 145 7.02 -7.25 -0.46
CA TYR A 145 7.95 -7.30 0.66
C TYR A 145 7.82 -8.58 1.46
N LYS A 146 8.96 -9.15 1.86
CA LYS A 146 9.04 -10.36 2.69
C LYS A 146 10.25 -10.28 3.62
N ILE A 147 10.09 -10.75 4.85
CA ILE A 147 11.22 -11.24 5.64
C ILE A 147 11.42 -12.70 5.27
N THR A 148 12.62 -13.09 4.88
CA THR A 148 12.93 -14.50 4.63
C THR A 148 13.94 -15.00 5.65
N ILE A 149 13.51 -16.01 6.42
CA ILE A 149 14.31 -16.73 7.38
C ILE A 149 14.78 -18.00 6.71
N GLY A 150 16.08 -18.12 6.47
CA GLY A 150 16.70 -19.35 6.04
C GLY A 150 17.26 -20.11 7.21
N THR A 151 17.11 -21.43 7.18
CA THR A 151 17.79 -22.31 8.10
C THR A 151 18.17 -23.61 7.41
N GLN A 152 19.15 -24.29 7.97
CA GLN A 152 19.63 -25.56 7.47
C GLN A 152 19.81 -26.53 8.64
N ARG A 153 19.20 -27.71 8.54
CA ARG A 153 19.59 -28.85 9.36
C ARG A 153 20.84 -29.50 8.76
N VAL A 154 21.73 -30.00 9.60
CA VAL A 154 22.97 -30.66 9.14
C VAL A 154 22.63 -31.74 8.10
N ASN A 155 23.35 -31.74 6.97
CA ASN A 155 23.16 -32.66 5.83
C ASN A 155 21.78 -32.58 5.13
N THR A 156 21.05 -31.48 5.28
CA THR A 156 19.77 -31.25 4.58
C THR A 156 19.82 -29.98 3.74
N PRO A 157 18.97 -29.85 2.70
CA PRO A 157 18.85 -28.62 1.94
C PRO A 157 18.29 -27.47 2.81
N ILE A 158 18.64 -26.25 2.44
CA ILE A 158 18.15 -25.04 3.11
C ILE A 158 16.63 -24.95 2.99
N LYS A 159 15.96 -24.60 4.09
CA LYS A 159 14.53 -24.33 4.15
C LYS A 159 14.31 -22.85 4.43
N LEU A 160 13.31 -22.27 3.77
CA LEU A 160 13.00 -20.84 3.84
C LEU A 160 11.58 -20.61 4.37
N LEU A 161 11.47 -19.88 5.49
CA LEU A 161 10.22 -19.31 5.96
C LEU A 161 10.10 -17.89 5.40
N ARG A 162 9.03 -17.61 4.66
CA ARG A 162 8.73 -16.27 4.12
C ARG A 162 7.60 -15.64 4.92
N VAL A 163 7.86 -14.49 5.52
CA VAL A 163 6.91 -13.67 6.29
C VAL A 163 6.58 -12.43 5.46
N PRO A 164 5.45 -12.41 4.71
CA PRO A 164 5.06 -11.24 3.95
C PRO A 164 4.57 -10.11 4.87
N PHE A 165 4.87 -8.88 4.47
CA PHE A 165 4.36 -7.67 5.09
C PHE A 165 4.15 -6.60 4.01
N ARG A 166 3.44 -5.54 4.38
CA ARG A 166 3.11 -4.42 3.51
C ARG A 166 3.91 -3.20 3.94
N VAL A 167 4.43 -2.49 2.95
CA VAL A 167 5.12 -1.21 3.13
C VAL A 167 4.29 -0.10 2.52
N LEU A 168 4.15 1.01 3.22
CA LEU A 168 3.56 2.26 2.74
C LEU A 168 4.66 3.32 2.65
N SER A 169 4.65 4.13 1.59
CA SER A 169 5.63 5.20 1.41
C SER A 169 5.10 6.54 1.93
N LEU A 170 6.02 7.34 2.47
CA LEU A 170 5.80 8.72 2.88
C LEU A 170 6.52 9.73 1.94
N SER A 171 7.11 9.26 0.84
CA SER A 171 7.94 10.08 -0.05
C SER A 171 7.19 11.19 -0.79
N GLU A 172 5.86 11.08 -0.93
CA GLU A 172 5.01 12.08 -1.62
C GLU A 172 4.55 13.22 -0.70
N LEU A 173 5.05 13.28 0.53
CA LEU A 173 4.75 14.41 1.41
C LEU A 173 5.50 15.64 0.93
N PRO A 174 4.87 16.83 0.92
CA PRO A 174 5.58 18.07 0.65
C PRO A 174 6.75 18.19 1.63
N GLU A 175 7.94 18.51 1.13
CA GLU A 175 9.04 18.93 1.99
C GLU A 175 8.53 20.11 2.81
N VAL A 176 8.27 19.87 4.09
CA VAL A 176 8.13 20.97 5.03
C VAL A 176 9.50 21.61 5.01
N ALA A 177 9.59 22.85 4.52
CA ALA A 177 10.69 23.73 4.87
C ALA A 177 10.73 23.66 6.39
N ILE A 178 11.67 22.89 6.92
CA ILE A 178 11.89 22.80 8.35
C ILE A 178 12.02 24.26 8.74
N CYS A 179 11.11 24.75 9.57
CA CYS A 179 11.28 26.03 10.21
C CYS A 179 12.48 25.84 11.15
N ASN A 180 13.69 25.76 10.61
CA ASN A 180 14.93 25.86 11.36
C ASN A 180 15.00 27.23 12.07
N ASP A 181 14.08 28.14 11.74
CA ASP A 181 13.86 29.43 12.39
C ASP A 181 12.81 29.43 13.50
N SER A 182 12.16 28.31 13.85
CA SER A 182 11.61 28.21 15.21
C SER A 182 12.77 27.92 16.15
N VAL A 183 13.56 28.97 16.42
CA VAL A 183 14.39 29.01 17.62
C VAL A 183 13.42 28.71 18.75
N ASP A 184 13.60 27.56 19.41
CA ASP A 184 12.81 27.22 20.58
C ASP A 184 13.11 28.30 21.62
N LEU A 185 12.23 29.30 21.72
CA LEU A 185 12.34 30.40 22.69
C LEU A 185 11.96 29.93 24.09
N SER A 186 11.71 28.63 24.28
CA SER A 186 11.57 28.08 25.62
C SER A 186 12.90 28.29 26.37
N PRO A 187 12.85 28.83 27.60
CA PRO A 187 14.06 29.04 28.39
C PRO A 187 14.73 27.68 28.57
N ASN A 188 15.94 27.54 28.02
CA ASN A 188 16.70 26.31 27.98
C ASN A 188 16.96 25.85 29.43
N ASN A 189 16.10 24.96 29.92
CA ASN A 189 16.09 24.58 31.33
C ASN A 189 17.16 23.49 31.53
N PRO A 190 18.24 23.79 32.28
CA PRO A 190 19.36 22.86 32.46
C PRO A 190 19.00 21.60 33.27
N PHE A 191 17.77 21.51 33.80
CA PHE A 191 17.25 20.33 34.51
C PHE A 191 16.27 19.49 33.68
N MET A 192 15.96 19.89 32.44
CA MET A 192 15.13 19.11 31.52
C MET A 192 16.05 18.23 30.66
N GLU A 193 15.75 16.93 30.60
CA GLU A 193 16.44 16.00 29.68
C GLU A 193 16.43 16.59 28.27
N THR A 194 17.60 16.63 27.64
CA THR A 194 17.76 17.06 26.24
C THR A 194 16.67 16.38 25.41
N GLN A 195 15.75 17.17 24.82
CA GLN A 195 14.69 16.62 23.96
C GLN A 195 15.32 15.60 23.00
N GLU A 196 14.89 14.34 23.09
CA GLU A 196 15.30 13.32 22.13
C GLU A 196 14.99 13.88 20.75
N ARG A 197 16.01 13.97 19.86
CA ARG A 197 15.80 14.45 18.50
C ARG A 197 14.64 13.64 17.89
N GLU A 198 13.58 14.33 17.50
CA GLU A 198 12.42 13.70 16.88
C GLU A 198 12.87 12.83 15.70
N LYS A 199 12.37 11.60 15.61
CA LYS A 199 12.78 10.70 14.54
C LYS A 199 12.21 11.25 13.22
N PRO A 200 12.94 11.11 12.09
CA PRO A 200 12.45 11.57 10.78
C PRO A 200 11.06 11.05 10.42
N LEU A 201 10.74 9.81 10.83
CA LEU A 201 9.42 9.21 10.65
C LEU A 201 8.33 9.97 11.42
N ASP A 202 8.59 10.40 12.66
CA ASP A 202 7.62 11.12 13.48
C ASP A 202 7.29 12.49 12.85
N ILE A 203 8.31 13.19 12.35
CA ILE A 203 8.16 14.45 11.62
C ILE A 203 7.34 14.25 10.34
N ALA A 204 7.61 13.17 9.59
CA ALA A 204 6.85 12.84 8.39
C ALA A 204 5.38 12.50 8.71
N LEU A 205 5.12 11.75 9.78
CA LEU A 205 3.76 11.45 10.24
C LEU A 205 3.01 12.71 10.71
N GLN A 206 3.70 13.65 11.37
CA GLN A 206 3.12 14.93 11.75
C GLN A 206 2.76 15.77 10.51
N THR A 207 3.64 15.80 9.52
CA THR A 207 3.41 16.46 8.23
C THR A 207 2.19 15.87 7.52
N LEU A 208 2.12 14.54 7.44
CA LEU A 208 0.99 13.80 6.92
C LEU A 208 -0.32 14.19 7.62
N GLN A 209 -0.32 14.26 8.96
CA GLN A 209 -1.48 14.70 9.72
C GLN A 209 -1.91 16.12 9.35
N ASN A 210 -0.96 17.05 9.22
CA ASN A 210 -1.25 18.44 8.86
C ASN A 210 -1.83 18.57 7.45
N VAL A 211 -1.23 17.92 6.45
CA VAL A 211 -1.69 17.96 5.05
C VAL A 211 -3.11 17.41 4.94
N THR A 212 -3.38 16.31 5.64
CA THR A 212 -4.67 15.62 5.62
C THR A 212 -5.67 16.17 6.65
N ALA A 213 -5.33 17.13 7.49
CA ALA A 213 -6.30 17.82 8.33
C ALA A 213 -6.88 19.07 7.65
N ARG A 214 -6.11 19.66 6.72
CA ARG A 214 -6.51 20.87 5.99
C ARG A 214 -7.78 20.64 5.19
N ARG A 215 -8.78 21.49 5.41
CA ARG A 215 -10.01 21.57 4.61
C ARG A 215 -9.94 22.84 3.77
N SER A 216 -10.04 22.70 2.46
CA SER A 216 -10.03 23.80 1.51
C SER A 216 -11.13 23.52 0.47
N PRO A 217 -12.35 24.06 0.68
CA PRO A 217 -13.46 23.81 -0.23
C PRO A 217 -13.16 24.42 -1.60
N ASN A 218 -13.10 23.57 -2.62
CA ASN A 218 -12.90 23.95 -4.01
C ASN A 218 -14.21 23.81 -4.78
N PHE A 219 -14.56 24.84 -5.55
CA PHE A 219 -15.78 24.88 -6.34
C PHE A 219 -15.46 24.75 -7.83
N TYR A 220 -16.13 23.82 -8.50
CA TYR A 220 -15.95 23.51 -9.92
C TYR A 220 -17.27 23.72 -10.65
N ASN A 221 -17.26 24.58 -11.67
CA ASN A 221 -18.41 24.75 -12.56
C ASN A 221 -18.27 23.78 -13.72
N ILE A 222 -19.04 22.70 -13.70
CA ILE A 222 -19.01 21.66 -14.73
C ILE A 222 -20.01 22.05 -15.82
N THR A 223 -19.53 22.13 -17.05
CA THR A 223 -20.30 22.58 -18.22
C THR A 223 -20.19 21.58 -19.38
N ASN A 224 -21.24 21.50 -20.18
CA ASN A 224 -21.29 20.86 -21.50
C ASN A 224 -21.32 21.97 -22.57
N GLY A 225 -21.19 21.63 -23.86
CA GLY A 225 -21.37 22.55 -24.99
C GLY A 225 -22.73 23.26 -25.03
N ARG A 226 -23.75 22.77 -24.31
CA ARG A 226 -25.07 23.42 -24.16
C ARG A 226 -25.17 24.36 -22.95
N GLY A 227 -24.17 24.39 -22.06
CA GLY A 227 -24.14 25.25 -20.88
C GLY A 227 -23.78 24.52 -19.58
N ARG A 228 -24.16 25.10 -18.45
CA ARG A 228 -23.78 24.61 -17.11
C ARG A 228 -24.65 23.44 -16.68
N VAL A 229 -24.00 22.36 -16.26
CA VAL A 229 -24.66 21.15 -15.77
C VAL A 229 -24.78 21.19 -14.26
N VAL A 230 -23.69 21.48 -13.55
CA VAL A 230 -23.67 21.48 -12.08
C VAL A 230 -22.51 22.30 -11.53
N ARG A 231 -22.64 22.81 -10.31
CA ARG A 231 -21.51 23.28 -9.51
C ARG A 231 -21.17 22.21 -8.49
N PHE A 232 -19.98 21.62 -8.61
CA PHE A 232 -19.48 20.65 -7.64
C PHE A 232 -18.58 21.35 -6.62
N CYS A 233 -18.78 21.06 -5.34
CA CYS A 233 -17.90 21.51 -4.26
C CYS A 233 -17.23 20.31 -3.60
N LEU A 234 -15.91 20.29 -3.60
CA LEU A 234 -15.10 19.28 -2.90
C LEU A 234 -14.43 19.93 -1.68
N PHE A 235 -14.65 19.40 -0.48
CA PHE A 235 -14.19 20.04 0.76
C PHE A 235 -12.67 19.97 1.01
N LYS A 236 -11.97 19.07 0.30
CA LYS A 236 -10.54 18.77 0.48
C LYS A 236 -10.01 17.99 -0.72
N ASN A 237 -8.72 18.09 -1.04
CA ASN A 237 -8.11 17.32 -2.14
C ASN A 237 -7.12 16.23 -1.68
N SER A 238 -6.78 16.17 -0.38
CA SER A 238 -5.69 15.35 0.16
C SER A 238 -6.20 14.41 1.24
N TYR A 239 -6.57 13.18 0.92
CA TYR A 239 -7.25 12.25 1.82
C TYR A 239 -6.31 11.21 2.42
N LYS A 240 -6.69 10.59 3.54
CA LYS A 240 -6.04 9.36 4.03
C LYS A 240 -6.80 8.12 3.60
N LEU A 241 -6.11 6.99 3.54
CA LEU A 241 -6.76 5.68 3.47
C LEU A 241 -7.79 5.52 4.60
N GLY A 242 -9.00 5.09 4.25
CA GLY A 242 -10.11 4.93 5.18
C GLY A 242 -10.96 6.18 5.44
N GLU A 243 -10.59 7.34 4.89
CA GLU A 243 -11.46 8.53 4.91
C GLU A 243 -12.59 8.41 3.86
N ASP A 244 -13.68 9.15 4.10
CA ASP A 244 -14.73 9.35 3.12
C ASP A 244 -14.49 10.65 2.36
N ILE A 245 -14.55 10.58 1.03
CA ILE A 245 -14.56 11.75 0.16
C ILE A 245 -15.96 12.34 0.18
N VAL A 246 -16.08 13.56 0.70
CA VAL A 246 -17.35 14.26 0.81
C VAL A 246 -17.37 15.46 -0.13
N GLY A 247 -18.46 15.60 -0.88
CA GLY A 247 -18.69 16.73 -1.77
C GLY A 247 -20.17 17.07 -1.89
N THR A 248 -20.47 18.19 -2.54
CA THR A 248 -21.86 18.62 -2.79
C THR A 248 -22.05 19.02 -4.24
N PHE A 249 -23.24 18.74 -4.75
CA PHE A 249 -23.70 19.15 -6.07
C PHE A 249 -24.76 20.23 -5.92
N ASP A 250 -24.57 21.34 -6.61
CA ASP A 250 -25.51 22.45 -6.69
C ASP A 250 -25.96 22.60 -8.15
N PHE A 251 -27.22 22.24 -8.38
CA PHE A 251 -27.92 22.31 -9.67
C PHE A 251 -28.82 23.56 -9.76
N SER A 252 -28.91 24.41 -8.73
CA SER A 252 -29.88 25.52 -8.69
C SER A 252 -29.71 26.51 -9.85
N ASN A 253 -28.47 26.65 -10.32
CA ASN A 253 -28.09 27.55 -11.40
C ASN A 253 -27.63 26.76 -12.65
N ALA A 254 -28.09 25.51 -12.81
CA ALA A 254 -27.84 24.70 -14.00
C ALA A 254 -28.70 25.18 -15.18
N THR A 255 -28.10 25.27 -16.37
CA THR A 255 -28.82 25.56 -17.61
C THR A 255 -29.13 24.29 -18.39
N VAL A 256 -28.43 23.19 -18.10
CA VAL A 256 -28.65 21.87 -18.67
C VAL A 256 -29.13 20.95 -17.55
N SER A 257 -30.29 20.32 -17.75
CA SER A 257 -30.84 19.42 -16.73
C SER A 257 -30.06 18.10 -16.68
N CYS A 258 -29.61 17.75 -15.48
CA CYS A 258 -28.93 16.48 -15.22
C CYS A 258 -29.95 15.47 -14.71
N ALA A 259 -30.04 14.33 -15.38
CA ALA A 259 -30.91 13.24 -15.00
C ALA A 259 -30.24 12.32 -13.97
N GLN A 260 -28.95 12.04 -14.14
CA GLN A 260 -28.18 11.14 -13.29
C GLN A 260 -26.73 11.58 -13.18
N VAL A 261 -26.14 11.34 -12.02
CA VAL A 261 -24.71 11.51 -11.76
C VAL A 261 -24.14 10.21 -11.21
N SER A 262 -22.96 9.83 -11.70
CA SER A 262 -22.15 8.78 -11.09
C SER A 262 -20.75 9.30 -10.82
N VAL A 263 -20.19 8.97 -9.66
CA VAL A 263 -18.82 9.33 -9.30
C VAL A 263 -18.09 8.07 -8.88
N SER A 264 -16.96 7.78 -9.51
CA SER A 264 -16.13 6.62 -9.19
C SER A 264 -14.75 7.06 -8.72
N LEU A 265 -14.20 6.41 -7.70
CA LEU A 265 -12.81 6.56 -7.32
C LEU A 265 -11.96 5.68 -8.25
N GLN A 266 -11.01 6.28 -8.96
CA GLN A 266 -10.15 5.60 -9.92
C GLN A 266 -8.68 5.77 -9.55
N SER A 267 -7.90 4.69 -9.71
CA SER A 267 -6.44 4.78 -9.71
C SER A 267 -5.92 4.75 -11.15
N GLU A 268 -4.94 5.60 -11.43
CA GLU A 268 -4.25 5.73 -12.71
C GLU A 268 -2.80 5.23 -12.56
N GLU A 269 -2.50 4.09 -13.18
CA GLU A 269 -1.15 3.53 -13.25
C GLU A 269 -0.46 4.01 -14.52
N HIS A 270 0.54 4.88 -14.36
CA HIS A 270 1.37 5.40 -15.45
C HIS A 270 2.73 4.72 -15.45
N ILE A 271 3.07 4.03 -16.54
CA ILE A 271 4.43 3.51 -16.76
C ILE A 271 5.27 4.63 -17.36
N THR A 272 6.46 4.86 -16.79
CA THR A 272 7.41 5.86 -17.28
C THR A 272 7.87 5.51 -18.70
N ASP A 273 8.07 6.53 -19.54
CA ASP A 273 8.28 6.34 -20.99
C ASP A 273 9.55 5.53 -21.34
N GLU A 274 10.56 5.56 -20.47
CA GLU A 274 11.83 4.84 -20.65
C GLU A 274 11.65 3.32 -20.72
N PHE A 275 10.76 2.80 -19.88
CA PHE A 275 10.48 1.38 -19.70
C PHE A 275 9.28 0.89 -20.52
N ARG A 276 8.60 1.80 -21.23
CA ARG A 276 7.42 1.48 -22.02
C ARG A 276 7.79 0.83 -23.36
N GLN A 277 7.13 -0.28 -23.71
CA GLN A 277 7.41 -1.00 -24.95
C GLN A 277 6.58 -0.50 -26.15
N SER A 278 5.39 0.09 -25.90
CA SER A 278 4.52 0.69 -26.92
C SER A 278 4.37 2.20 -26.71
N LYS A 279 4.49 3.01 -27.78
CA LYS A 279 4.32 4.48 -27.71
C LYS A 279 2.86 4.92 -27.50
N ILE A 280 1.90 4.03 -27.66
CA ILE A 280 0.46 4.31 -27.52
C ILE A 280 -0.07 3.38 -26.44
N SER A 281 0.01 3.80 -25.18
CA SER A 281 -0.70 3.14 -24.09
C SER A 281 -1.25 4.22 -23.19
N SER A 282 -2.57 4.26 -23.04
CA SER A 282 -3.23 5.00 -21.98
C SER A 282 -2.78 4.44 -20.61
N PRO A 283 -2.87 5.24 -19.53
CA PRO A 283 -2.67 4.71 -18.19
C PRO A 283 -3.61 3.54 -17.92
N ASN A 284 -3.18 2.56 -17.13
CA ASN A 284 -4.09 1.50 -16.70
C ASN A 284 -4.99 2.07 -15.61
N LEU A 285 -6.30 2.04 -15.86
CA LEU A 285 -7.31 2.56 -14.96
C LEU A 285 -7.97 1.42 -14.19
N VAL A 286 -8.14 1.59 -12.88
CA VAL A 286 -8.90 0.66 -12.04
C VAL A 286 -9.96 1.45 -11.28
N ASN A 287 -11.21 1.01 -11.39
CA ASN A 287 -12.35 1.54 -10.63
C ASN A 287 -12.45 0.85 -9.27
N TYR A 288 -12.66 1.63 -8.21
CA TYR A 288 -12.96 1.16 -6.87
C TYR A 288 -14.43 1.41 -6.55
N ASN A 289 -14.71 2.21 -5.53
CA ASN A 289 -16.07 2.53 -5.13
C ASN A 289 -16.73 3.49 -6.12
N ARG A 290 -18.04 3.31 -6.32
CA ARG A 290 -18.89 4.14 -7.18
C ARG A 290 -20.12 4.60 -6.41
N HIS A 291 -20.36 5.90 -6.42
CA HIS A 291 -21.60 6.53 -6.00
C HIS A 291 -22.46 6.80 -7.24
N HIS A 292 -23.76 6.53 -7.16
CA HIS A 292 -24.70 6.74 -8.26
C HIS A 292 -25.99 7.34 -7.70
N GLU A 293 -26.50 8.37 -8.36
CA GLU A 293 -27.73 9.04 -7.97
C GLU A 293 -28.52 9.53 -9.20
N VAL A 294 -29.83 9.36 -9.14
CA VAL A 294 -30.78 9.97 -10.08
C VAL A 294 -31.12 11.36 -9.53
N CYS A 295 -30.59 12.40 -10.16
CA CYS A 295 -30.66 13.78 -9.68
C CYS A 295 -31.66 14.67 -10.45
N LEU A 296 -32.53 14.07 -11.27
CA LEU A 296 -33.52 14.81 -12.05
C LEU A 296 -34.45 15.62 -11.13
N GLY A 297 -34.41 16.96 -11.29
CA GLY A 297 -35.23 17.89 -10.51
C GLY A 297 -34.68 18.27 -9.13
N LEU A 298 -33.55 17.69 -8.71
CA LEU A 298 -32.89 18.09 -7.47
C LEU A 298 -32.18 19.43 -7.67
N LYS A 299 -32.28 20.32 -6.66
CA LYS A 299 -31.46 21.54 -6.60
C LYS A 299 -30.11 21.28 -5.94
N TYR A 300 -30.07 20.36 -4.99
CA TYR A 300 -28.88 20.02 -4.22
C TYR A 300 -28.78 18.51 -4.02
N SER A 301 -27.54 18.01 -4.01
CA SER A 301 -27.21 16.64 -3.69
C SER A 301 -25.84 16.58 -2.99
N GLN A 302 -25.51 15.44 -2.39
CA GLN A 302 -24.24 15.18 -1.71
C GLN A 302 -23.56 13.93 -2.24
N LEU A 303 -22.23 13.96 -2.24
CA LEU A 303 -21.37 12.82 -2.50
C LEU A 303 -20.75 12.36 -1.18
N VAL A 304 -20.82 11.06 -0.91
CA VAL A 304 -20.02 10.38 0.11
C VAL A 304 -19.43 9.13 -0.51
N LEU A 305 -18.11 9.09 -0.64
CA LEU A 305 -17.40 8.00 -1.33
C LEU A 305 -16.24 7.48 -0.45
N PRO A 306 -16.33 6.28 0.12
CA PRO A 306 -15.32 5.75 1.02
C PRO A 306 -14.02 5.37 0.29
N ILE A 307 -12.86 5.67 0.88
CA ILE A 307 -11.55 5.22 0.39
C ILE A 307 -11.17 3.89 1.07
N PRO A 308 -10.97 2.79 0.33
CA PRO A 308 -10.68 1.51 0.98
C PRO A 308 -9.29 1.48 1.64
N LEU A 309 -9.20 0.91 2.85
CA LEU A 309 -7.92 0.81 3.60
C LEU A 309 -6.85 -0.05 2.91
N HIS A 310 -7.25 -0.95 2.01
CA HIS A 310 -6.34 -1.91 1.38
C HIS A 310 -5.70 -1.38 0.09
N VAL A 311 -6.09 -0.21 -0.42
CA VAL A 311 -5.49 0.33 -1.65
C VAL A 311 -4.12 0.96 -1.37
N THR A 312 -3.32 1.16 -2.42
CA THR A 312 -2.01 1.81 -2.26
C THR A 312 -2.19 3.30 -2.52
N PRO A 313 -1.71 4.19 -1.62
CA PRO A 313 -1.72 5.65 -1.82
C PRO A 313 -0.95 6.08 -3.06
N ASP A 314 -0.98 7.37 -3.38
CA ASP A 314 -0.12 7.95 -4.42
C ASP A 314 1.36 7.60 -4.15
N PHE A 315 2.07 7.24 -5.22
CA PHE A 315 3.50 7.02 -5.15
C PHE A 315 4.15 7.10 -6.52
N THR A 316 5.44 7.40 -6.51
CA THR A 316 6.31 7.48 -7.68
C THR A 316 7.53 6.58 -7.50
N THR A 317 7.83 5.77 -8.50
CA THR A 317 9.10 5.05 -8.65
C THR A 317 9.66 5.27 -10.06
N ASP A 318 10.89 4.82 -10.31
CA ASP A 318 11.52 4.90 -11.63
C ASP A 318 10.69 4.23 -12.75
N ILE A 319 9.86 3.24 -12.39
CA ILE A 319 9.14 2.41 -13.36
C ILE A 319 7.66 2.84 -13.47
N VAL A 320 7.04 3.20 -12.35
CA VAL A 320 5.59 3.40 -12.29
C VAL A 320 5.21 4.55 -11.35
N ILE A 321 4.22 5.32 -11.78
CA ILE A 321 3.58 6.37 -11.01
C ILE A 321 2.12 5.97 -10.82
N LEU A 322 1.66 5.93 -9.57
CA LEU A 322 0.26 5.70 -9.23
C LEU A 322 -0.36 7.01 -8.78
N LYS A 323 -1.43 7.44 -9.46
CA LYS A 323 -2.22 8.63 -9.12
C LYS A 323 -3.68 8.27 -8.88
N TRP A 324 -4.41 9.16 -8.23
CA TRP A 324 -5.83 8.98 -7.95
C TRP A 324 -6.69 10.12 -8.50
N ARG A 325 -7.90 9.76 -8.95
CA ARG A 325 -8.90 10.72 -9.45
C ARG A 325 -10.33 10.31 -9.12
N LEU A 326 -11.20 11.30 -9.08
CA LEU A 326 -12.64 11.11 -9.16
C LEU A 326 -13.06 11.18 -10.63
N HIS A 327 -13.74 10.14 -11.09
CA HIS A 327 -14.31 10.06 -12.42
C HIS A 327 -15.81 10.27 -12.35
N PHE A 328 -16.27 11.39 -12.92
CA PHE A 328 -17.68 11.76 -12.97
C PHE A 328 -18.26 11.38 -14.32
N GLU A 329 -19.41 10.72 -14.30
CA GLU A 329 -20.25 10.46 -15.47
C GLU A 329 -21.58 11.15 -15.23
N PHE A 330 -21.95 12.08 -16.10
CA PHE A 330 -23.24 12.77 -16.04
C PHE A 330 -24.10 12.31 -17.21
N VAL A 331 -25.37 12.04 -16.91
CA VAL A 331 -26.42 11.87 -17.90
C VAL A 331 -27.24 13.15 -17.91
N THR A 332 -27.23 13.86 -19.03
CA THR A 332 -27.90 15.15 -19.21
C THR A 332 -29.03 15.02 -20.22
N THR A 333 -30.08 15.82 -20.09
CA THR A 333 -31.15 15.93 -21.09
C THR A 333 -31.08 17.27 -21.82
N PRO A 334 -31.05 17.28 -23.15
CA PRO A 334 -31.09 18.51 -23.92
C PRO A 334 -32.51 19.11 -24.01
N LYS A 335 -33.55 18.31 -23.78
CA LYS A 335 -34.94 18.77 -23.76
C LYS A 335 -35.28 19.35 -22.39
N LEU A 336 -35.95 20.49 -22.40
CA LEU A 336 -36.57 21.06 -21.21
C LEU A 336 -37.65 20.10 -20.71
N ILE A 337 -37.53 19.70 -19.45
CA ILE A 337 -38.54 18.88 -18.77
C ILE A 337 -39.42 19.83 -17.98
N GLU A 338 -40.73 19.71 -18.12
CA GLU A 338 -41.68 20.42 -17.27
C GLU A 338 -41.60 19.84 -15.85
N MET A 339 -41.04 20.63 -14.95
CA MET A 339 -40.95 20.29 -13.53
C MET A 339 -42.28 20.63 -12.84
N PRO A 340 -42.63 19.94 -11.74
CA PRO A 340 -43.82 20.27 -10.99
C PRO A 340 -43.71 21.65 -10.36
N ASN A 341 -44.78 22.43 -10.49
CA ASN A 341 -44.93 23.75 -9.89
C ASN A 341 -45.92 23.66 -8.71
N GLU A 342 -46.10 24.74 -7.96
CA GLU A 342 -47.04 24.80 -6.82
C GLU A 342 -48.50 24.45 -7.19
N THR A 343 -48.86 24.57 -8.47
CA THR A 343 -50.19 24.25 -9.01
C THR A 343 -50.32 22.81 -9.52
N THR A 344 -49.24 22.03 -9.56
CA THR A 344 -49.24 20.68 -10.11
C THR A 344 -49.73 19.67 -9.06
N GLN A 345 -50.98 19.21 -9.18
CA GLN A 345 -51.59 18.24 -8.24
C GLN A 345 -51.03 16.82 -8.37
N GLN A 346 -50.66 16.39 -9.59
CA GLN A 346 -50.00 15.11 -9.84
C GLN A 346 -48.95 15.33 -10.92
N TRP A 347 -47.69 15.00 -10.61
CA TRP A 347 -46.60 15.00 -11.58
C TRP A 347 -46.17 13.58 -11.86
N GLN A 348 -46.06 13.25 -13.14
CA GLN A 348 -45.47 12.00 -13.60
C GLN A 348 -44.22 12.35 -14.41
N GLY A 349 -43.13 11.66 -14.09
CA GLY A 349 -41.90 11.79 -14.86
C GLY A 349 -42.09 11.30 -16.31
N PRO A 350 -41.30 11.82 -17.25
CA PRO A 350 -41.38 11.40 -18.65
C PRO A 350 -41.08 9.91 -18.81
N SER A 351 -41.88 9.21 -19.62
CA SER A 351 -41.70 7.77 -19.90
C SER A 351 -40.44 7.46 -20.73
N SER A 352 -39.96 8.44 -21.49
CA SER A 352 -38.73 8.37 -22.28
C SER A 352 -38.03 9.71 -22.21
N LEU A 353 -36.70 9.69 -22.04
CA LEU A 353 -35.89 10.89 -21.98
C LEU A 353 -34.76 10.81 -23.00
N ASP A 354 -34.61 11.85 -23.80
CA ASP A 354 -33.43 11.98 -24.66
C ASP A 354 -32.24 12.37 -23.79
N VAL A 355 -31.15 11.61 -23.90
CA VAL A 355 -30.00 11.77 -23.00
C VAL A 355 -28.69 11.89 -23.77
N GLU A 356 -27.80 12.72 -23.22
CA GLU A 356 -26.41 12.87 -23.62
C GLU A 356 -25.52 12.57 -22.40
N THR A 357 -24.45 11.82 -22.60
CA THR A 357 -23.49 11.52 -21.53
C THR A 357 -22.25 12.40 -21.64
N MET A 358 -21.76 12.90 -20.51
CA MET A 358 -20.46 13.58 -20.45
C MET A 358 -19.64 13.05 -19.28
N VAL A 359 -18.32 13.18 -19.42
CA VAL A 359 -17.35 12.77 -18.41
C VAL A 359 -16.59 14.00 -17.92
N TRP A 360 -16.27 14.00 -16.63
CA TRP A 360 -15.35 14.96 -16.04
C TRP A 360 -14.46 14.26 -15.02
N ASP A 361 -13.15 14.53 -15.06
CA ASP A 361 -12.17 13.91 -14.17
C ASP A 361 -11.58 14.98 -13.24
N LEU A 362 -11.46 14.65 -11.95
CA LEU A 362 -10.83 15.51 -10.95
C LEU A 362 -9.72 14.75 -10.22
N PRO A 363 -8.44 15.13 -10.38
CA PRO A 363 -7.35 14.52 -9.63
C PRO A 363 -7.45 14.86 -8.13
N LEU A 364 -7.00 13.92 -7.30
CA LEU A 364 -6.84 14.11 -5.86
C LEU A 364 -5.62 13.33 -5.36
N HIS A 365 -5.23 13.59 -4.11
CA HIS A 365 -4.13 12.89 -3.46
C HIS A 365 -4.66 12.02 -2.33
N ILE A 366 -4.21 10.78 -2.29
CA ILE A 366 -4.43 9.82 -1.22
C ILE A 366 -3.09 9.56 -0.55
N TYR A 367 -3.09 9.66 0.76
CA TYR A 367 -1.96 9.41 1.62
C TYR A 367 -2.20 8.18 2.49
N PRO A 368 -1.14 7.52 2.98
CA PRO A 368 -1.31 6.41 3.91
C PRO A 368 -1.97 6.86 5.22
N SER A 369 -2.54 5.89 5.92
CA SER A 369 -3.03 6.08 7.29
C SER A 369 -2.09 5.41 8.27
N ILE A 370 -2.04 5.92 9.50
CA ILE A 370 -1.25 5.31 10.57
C ILE A 370 -1.87 3.95 10.87
N ALA A 371 -1.07 2.89 10.77
CA ALA A 371 -1.53 1.55 11.09
C ALA A 371 -1.89 1.50 12.58
N THR A 372 -3.16 1.27 12.91
CA THR A 372 -3.56 0.97 14.28
C THR A 372 -2.89 -0.35 14.70
N THR A 373 -2.02 -0.29 15.70
CA THR A 373 -1.35 -1.47 16.25
C THR A 373 -2.36 -2.36 16.96
N ASN A 374 -2.99 -3.27 16.22
CA ASN A 374 -3.87 -4.28 16.80
C ASN A 374 -3.01 -5.40 17.40
N TYR A 375 -2.62 -5.26 18.67
CA TYR A 375 -1.91 -6.29 19.43
C TYR A 375 -2.66 -7.64 19.49
N VAL A 376 -3.96 -7.64 19.17
CA VAL A 376 -4.87 -8.80 19.32
C VAL A 376 -4.77 -9.81 18.16
N GLN A 377 -4.25 -9.43 16.98
CA GLN A 377 -4.12 -10.33 15.83
C GLN A 377 -2.68 -10.37 15.32
N GLN A 378 -1.81 -11.04 16.07
CA GLN A 378 -0.44 -11.29 15.62
C GLN A 378 -0.42 -12.49 14.67
N THR A 379 -0.45 -12.22 13.37
CA THR A 379 -0.37 -13.24 12.32
C THR A 379 0.91 -14.05 12.48
N LYS A 380 0.75 -15.37 12.65
CA LYS A 380 1.83 -16.34 12.82
C LYS A 380 2.09 -17.03 11.49
N TYR A 381 3.33 -17.05 11.04
CA TYR A 381 3.75 -17.84 9.88
C TYR A 381 4.61 -19.00 10.35
N ASN A 382 4.37 -20.21 9.85
CA ASN A 382 5.13 -21.37 10.25
C ASN A 382 5.53 -22.26 9.07
N ILE A 383 6.65 -22.93 9.24
CA ILE A 383 7.06 -24.07 8.42
C ILE A 383 7.58 -25.18 9.33
N VAL A 384 7.55 -26.41 8.84
CA VAL A 384 8.11 -27.57 9.51
C VAL A 384 9.25 -28.12 8.66
N ILE A 385 10.37 -28.43 9.30
CA ILE A 385 11.59 -28.91 8.65
C ILE A 385 12.10 -30.23 9.20
#